data_AF-A0A1S3D6W4-F1
#
_entry.id   AF-A0A1S3D6W4-F1
#
_cell.length_a   1.000
_cell.length_b   1.000
_cell.length_c   1.000
_cell.angle_alpha   90.00
_cell.angle_beta   90.00
_cell.angle_gamma   90.00
#
_symmetry.space_group_name_H-M   'P 1'
#
loop_
_entity.id
_entity.type
_entity.pdbx_description
1 polymer ?
#
loop_
_entity_poly.entity_id
_entity_poly.type
_entity_poly.pdbx_seq_one_letter_code
_entity_poly.pdbx_strand_id
1 'polypeptide(L)'
;MLNEGKTRTKDKYRVVYSDQQRLELEKEFHYSRYITIRRKAELANSLGLSERQVKIWFQNRRAKERKQLKKREEVVIKDPSKDLFLSNKVM
;
A
#
# COMPACT_ATOMS: atom_id res chain seq x y z
N MET A 1 -9.81 -9.31 -19.20
CA MET A 1 -9.22 -7.94 -19.14
C MET A 1 -9.59 -7.33 -17.78
N LEU A 2 -8.68 -7.32 -16.79
CA LEU A 2 -8.98 -6.79 -15.46
C LEU A 2 -8.80 -5.27 -15.42
N ASN A 3 -9.84 -4.61 -14.88
CA ASN A 3 -10.11 -3.20 -14.91
C ASN A 3 -9.10 -2.40 -14.04
N GLU A 4 -8.17 -1.69 -14.68
CA GLU A 4 -7.30 -0.72 -14.02
C GLU A 4 -8.12 0.52 -13.65
N GLY A 5 -8.44 0.67 -12.35
CA GLY A 5 -9.07 1.87 -11.80
C GLY A 5 -8.21 3.11 -12.02
N LYS A 6 -8.44 3.80 -13.14
CA LYS A 6 -7.86 5.10 -13.48
C LYS A 6 -8.65 6.19 -12.77
N THR A 7 -8.11 6.69 -11.66
CA THR A 7 -8.38 8.07 -11.25
C THR A 7 -7.06 8.84 -11.29
N ARG A 8 -6.88 9.59 -12.37
CA ARG A 8 -5.76 10.50 -12.56
C ARG A 8 -6.36 11.86 -12.91
N THR A 9 -6.40 12.76 -11.95
CA THR A 9 -6.64 14.18 -12.22
C THR A 9 -5.51 14.71 -13.10
N LYS A 10 -5.88 15.61 -14.01
CA LYS A 10 -5.10 16.09 -15.16
C LYS A 10 -3.88 16.97 -14.79
N ASP A 11 -3.55 17.10 -13.51
CA ASP A 11 -2.63 18.13 -13.04
C ASP A 11 -1.45 17.55 -12.25
N LYS A 12 -0.24 17.92 -12.69
CA LYS A 12 1.10 17.45 -12.28
C LYS A 12 1.59 16.14 -12.92
N TYR A 13 2.67 16.28 -13.70
CA TYR A 13 3.51 15.18 -14.17
C TYR A 13 3.85 14.25 -13.00
N ARG A 14 3.55 12.97 -13.16
CA ARG A 14 3.89 11.94 -12.17
C ARG A 14 5.37 11.62 -12.32
N VAL A 15 6.16 11.97 -11.31
CA VAL A 15 7.56 11.52 -11.22
C VAL A 15 7.57 10.08 -10.72
N VAL A 16 8.31 9.23 -11.44
CA VAL A 16 8.52 7.82 -11.10
C VAL A 16 9.81 7.74 -10.28
N TYR A 17 9.75 7.18 -9.07
CA TYR A 17 10.93 6.98 -8.23
C TYR A 17 11.92 6.01 -8.91
N SER A 18 13.21 6.11 -8.59
CA SER A 18 14.19 5.09 -8.98
C SER A 18 14.03 3.82 -8.14
N ASP A 19 14.63 2.70 -8.57
CA ASP A 19 14.56 1.45 -7.81
C ASP A 19 15.27 1.56 -6.47
N GLN A 20 16.39 2.27 -6.42
CA GLN A 20 17.08 2.57 -5.17
C GLN A 20 16.20 3.37 -4.20
N GLN A 21 15.49 4.39 -4.69
CA GLN A 21 14.55 5.16 -3.87
C GLN A 21 13.43 4.29 -3.31
N ARG A 22 12.83 3.42 -4.14
CA ARG A 22 11.79 2.49 -3.69
C ARG A 22 12.31 1.52 -2.63
N LEU A 23 13.50 0.97 -2.84
CA LEU A 23 14.11 0.00 -1.94
C LEU A 23 14.30 0.59 -0.55
N GLU A 24 14.90 1.78 -0.45
CA GLU A 24 15.14 2.44 0.83
C GLU A 24 13.84 2.85 1.52
N LEU A 25 12.82 3.30 0.76
CA LEU A 25 11.49 3.60 1.30
C LEU A 25 10.79 2.35 1.86
N GLU A 26 10.89 1.21 1.18
CA GLU A 26 10.33 -0.06 1.65
C GLU A 26 11.09 -0.62 2.86
N LYS A 27 12.42 -0.51 2.90
CA LYS A 27 13.23 -0.87 4.08
C LYS A 27 12.78 -0.09 5.31
N GLU A 28 12.64 1.23 5.18
CA GLU A 28 12.18 2.07 6.28
C GLU A 28 10.74 1.73 6.69
N PHE A 29 9.84 1.47 5.73
CA PHE A 29 8.47 1.06 6.03
C PHE A 29 8.39 -0.28 6.77
N HIS A 30 9.28 -1.22 6.43
CA HIS A 30 9.38 -2.50 7.12
C HIS A 30 9.80 -2.33 8.57
N TYR A 31 10.75 -1.41 8.83
CA TYR A 31 11.17 -1.05 10.19
C TYR A 31 10.04 -0.36 10.96
N SER A 32 9.38 0.63 10.35
CA SER A 32 8.22 1.31 10.92
C SER A 32 7.20 1.72 9.87
N ARG A 33 5.94 1.34 10.09
CA ARG A 33 4.80 1.72 9.24
C ARG A 33 4.49 3.22 9.25
N TYR A 34 5.04 3.95 10.23
CA TYR A 34 4.90 5.39 10.40
C TYR A 34 6.27 6.04 10.54
N ILE A 35 6.53 7.05 9.71
CA ILE A 35 7.80 7.77 9.75
C ILE A 35 7.74 8.92 10.76
N THR A 36 8.78 9.05 11.58
CA THR A 36 8.94 10.17 12.51
C THR A 36 9.43 11.43 11.77
N ILE A 37 9.30 12.60 12.41
CA ILE A 37 9.74 13.87 11.79
C ILE A 37 11.24 13.82 11.46
N ARG A 38 12.07 13.40 12.42
CA ARG A 38 13.52 13.27 12.24
C ARG A 38 13.86 12.33 11.09
N ARG A 39 13.28 11.13 11.08
CA ARG A 39 13.62 10.13 10.07
C ARG A 39 13.16 10.53 8.66
N LYS A 40 12.03 11.23 8.57
CA LYS A 40 11.53 11.80 7.32
C LYS A 40 12.51 12.80 6.72
N ALA A 41 13.12 13.67 7.54
CA ALA A 41 14.13 14.61 7.08
C ALA A 41 15.41 13.90 6.59
N GLU A 42 15.90 12.91 7.34
CA GLU A 42 17.07 12.10 6.95
C GLU A 42 16.84 11.33 5.63
N LEU A 43 15.66 10.71 5.47
CA LEU A 43 15.31 9.94 4.29
C LEU A 43 15.07 10.84 3.07
N ALA A 44 14.48 12.02 3.27
CA ALA A 44 14.31 13.03 2.22
C ALA A 44 15.67 13.46 1.64
N ASN A 45 16.61 13.82 2.52
CA ASN A 45 17.95 14.27 2.11
C ASN A 45 18.74 13.16 1.40
N SER A 46 18.75 11.94 1.95
CA SER A 46 19.50 10.81 1.35
C SER A 46 18.95 10.37 -0.01
N LEU A 47 17.64 10.49 -0.24
CA LEU A 47 17.00 10.06 -1.48
C LEU A 47 16.81 11.17 -2.52
N GLY A 48 17.19 12.42 -2.20
CA GLY A 48 16.92 13.57 -3.06
C GLY A 48 15.43 13.84 -3.26
N LEU A 49 14.61 13.59 -2.23
CA LEU A 49 13.16 13.78 -2.24
C LEU A 49 12.77 14.88 -1.26
N SER A 50 11.63 15.53 -1.48
CA SER A 50 11.05 16.40 -0.46
C SER A 50 10.44 15.59 0.68
N GLU A 51 10.47 16.13 1.90
CA GLU A 51 9.76 15.53 3.06
C GLU A 51 8.28 15.27 2.77
N ARG A 52 7.65 16.11 1.94
CA ARG A 52 6.26 15.94 1.48
C ARG A 52 6.10 14.68 0.64
N GLN A 53 7.02 14.42 -0.30
CA GLN A 53 7.00 13.20 -1.11
C GLN A 53 7.15 11.95 -0.24
N VAL A 54 8.09 11.98 0.72
CA VAL A 54 8.27 10.87 1.68
C VAL A 54 6.98 10.66 2.48
N LYS A 55 6.38 11.72 3.03
CA LYS A 55 5.10 11.64 3.77
C LYS A 55 3.99 11.00 2.93
N ILE A 56 3.82 11.45 1.69
CA ILE A 56 2.80 10.92 0.77
C ILE A 56 3.07 9.47 0.43
N TRP A 57 4.33 9.09 0.19
CA TRP A 57 4.69 7.72 -0.08
C TRP A 57 4.30 6.80 1.09
N PHE A 58 4.59 7.17 2.34
CA PHE A 58 4.20 6.41 3.53
C PHE A 58 2.67 6.28 3.66
N GLN A 59 1.93 7.36 3.37
CA GLN A 59 0.46 7.32 3.37
C GLN A 59 -0.08 6.34 2.32
N ASN A 60 0.44 6.41 1.08
CA ASN A 60 0.07 5.51 0.00
C ASN A 60 0.46 4.06 0.29
N ARG A 61 1.62 3.85 0.92
CA ARG A 61 2.12 2.53 1.26
C ARG A 61 1.25 1.84 2.31
N ARG A 62 0.79 2.57 3.33
CA ARG A 62 -0.20 2.06 4.30
C ARG A 62 -1.55 1.77 3.63
N ALA A 63 -2.00 2.62 2.70
CA ALA A 63 -3.23 2.36 1.96
C ALA A 63 -3.12 1.07 1.12
N LYS A 64 -1.97 0.84 0.48
CA LYS A 64 -1.66 -0.39 -0.25
C LYS A 64 -1.66 -1.62 0.67
N GLU A 65 -1.03 -1.54 1.84
CA GLU A 65 -1.03 -2.62 2.84
C GLU A 65 -2.46 -3.00 3.26
N ARG A 66 -3.30 -2.01 3.62
CA ARG A 66 -4.70 -2.26 3.98
C ARG A 66 -5.49 -2.93 2.85
N LYS A 67 -5.26 -2.50 1.60
CA LYS A 67 -5.92 -3.11 0.43
C LYS A 67 -5.47 -4.57 0.23
N GLN A 68 -4.20 -4.88 0.48
CA GLN A 68 -3.67 -6.24 0.38
C GLN A 68 -4.24 -7.16 1.48
N LEU A 69 -4.39 -6.65 2.70
CA LEU A 69 -4.98 -7.41 3.81
C LEU A 69 -6.44 -7.78 3.53
N LYS A 70 -7.27 -6.82 3.08
CA LYS A 70 -8.66 -7.09 2.69
C LYS A 70 -8.78 -8.15 1.59
N LYS A 71 -7.92 -8.08 0.58
CA LYS A 71 -7.90 -9.09 -0.50
C LYS A 71 -7.53 -10.48 0.03
N ARG A 72 -6.64 -10.56 1.02
CA ARG A 72 -6.27 -11.84 1.64
C ARG A 72 -7.43 -12.42 2.45
N GLU A 73 -8.15 -11.58 3.18
CA GLU A 73 -9.36 -11.97 3.93
C GLU A 73 -10.47 -12.49 3.00
N GLU A 74 -10.71 -11.82 1.86
CA GLU A 74 -11.68 -12.25 0.85
C GLU A 74 -11.36 -13.63 0.25
N VAL A 75 -10.07 -13.98 0.12
CA VAL A 75 -9.64 -15.29 -0.39
C VAL A 75 -9.85 -16.39 0.65
N VAL A 76 -9.72 -16.09 1.95
CA VAL A 76 -9.90 -17.08 3.03
C VAL A 76 -11.37 -17.44 3.26
N ILE A 77 -12.30 -16.54 2.97
CA ILE A 77 -13.74 -16.80 3.15
C ILE A 77 -14.31 -17.65 2.01
N LYS A 78 -13.68 -17.65 0.82
CA LYS A 78 -14.04 -18.54 -0.29
C LYS A 78 -13.41 -19.93 -0.16
N ASP A 79 -13.45 -20.51 1.03
CA ASP A 79 -13.23 -21.95 1.20
C ASP A 79 -14.54 -22.66 0.83
N PRO A 80 -14.60 -23.41 -0.28
CA PRO A 80 -15.80 -24.14 -0.69
C PRO A 80 -16.32 -25.10 0.40
N SER A 81 -15.47 -25.48 1.36
CA SER A 81 -15.80 -26.37 2.46
C SER A 81 -16.68 -25.71 3.54
N LYS A 82 -16.75 -24.37 3.61
CA LYS A 82 -17.57 -23.65 4.61
C LYS A 82 -18.95 -23.25 4.09
N ASP A 83 -19.12 -23.08 2.78
CA ASP A 83 -20.42 -22.81 2.16
C ASP A 83 -21.41 -23.96 2.34
N LEU A 84 -20.92 -25.20 2.43
CA LEU A 84 -21.76 -26.39 2.62
C LEU A 84 -22.37 -26.50 4.04
N PHE A 85 -21.81 -25.80 5.03
CA PHE A 85 -22.32 -25.83 6.41
C PHE A 85 -23.40 -24.79 6.68
N LEU A 86 -23.50 -23.71 5.88
CA LEU A 86 -24.58 -22.72 6.02
C LEU A 86 -25.82 -23.05 5.16
N SER A 87 -25.70 -23.95 4.18
CA SER A 87 -26.81 -24.28 3.27
C SER A 87 -27.82 -25.30 3.83
N ASN A 88 -27.56 -25.93 4.98
CA ASN A 88 -28.39 -27.02 5.51
C ASN A 88 -29.10 -26.72 6.85
N LYS A 89 -29.28 -25.44 7.22
CA LYS A 89 -30.04 -25.07 8.44
C LYS A 89 -31.36 -24.34 8.17
N VAL A 90 -31.97 -24.63 7.02
CA VAL A 90 -33.36 -24.24 6.74
C VAL A 90 -34.11 -25.48 6.24
N MET A 91 -34.44 -26.36 7.18
CA MET A 91 -35.67 -27.16 7.19
C MET A 91 -36.22 -27.15 8.61
#